data_AF-A0A5N7DRG3-F1
#
_entry.id   AF-A0A5N7DRG3-F1
#
_cell.length_a   1.000
_cell.length_b   1.000
_cell.length_c   1.000
_cell.angle_alpha   90.00
_cell.angle_beta   90.00
_cell.angle_gamma   90.00
#
_symmetry.space_group_name_H-M   'P 1'
#
loop_
_entity.id
_entity.type
_entity.pdbx_description
1 polymer ?
#
loop_
_entity_poly.entity_id
_entity_poly.type
_entity_poly.pdbx_seq_one_letter_code
_entity_poly.pdbx_strand_id
1 'polypeptide(L)'
;MERINELQSFNLSEGNEREMDFLESSFFRSPNRHLPTPAEVKALSGDASTSSQPRPVTFSDLSRTFQESVPVPEVVGWRIDQENNVFIYMELISGQTLLDCWDELSILDKNTLCDQLYQIIGDLRQLEQESSNKYIGSLRQKRLLEYVFQEGREAGAFSSIGEFNDWLSFLPQSRFPMLNRYKDPYREFLPDTGEIKFTHADLHRGNIIVSTTGPARILAIVDGAQAGWYPDYWEYCKACYTCLYEDEWGLEVLWAEKEILVFNIHHDD
;
A
#
# COMPACT_ATOMS: atom_id res chain seq x y z
N MET A 1 -9.87 -12.14 -6.65
CA MET A 1 -8.68 -13.04 -6.79
C MET A 1 -8.12 -13.04 -8.22
N GLU A 2 -8.92 -13.26 -9.28
CA GLU A 2 -8.42 -13.19 -10.68
C GLU A 2 -8.01 -11.77 -11.13
N ARG A 3 -8.59 -10.69 -10.59
CA ARG A 3 -8.26 -9.31 -11.02
C ARG A 3 -7.09 -8.64 -10.30
N ILE A 4 -6.76 -9.07 -9.08
CA ILE A 4 -5.47 -8.73 -8.47
C ILE A 4 -4.35 -9.26 -9.39
N ASN A 5 -4.59 -10.39 -10.07
CA ASN A 5 -3.71 -10.88 -11.13
C ASN A 5 -3.76 -10.10 -12.45
N GLU A 6 -4.80 -9.32 -12.72
CA GLU A 6 -4.84 -8.42 -13.89
C GLU A 6 -4.07 -7.11 -13.62
N LEU A 7 -4.08 -6.60 -12.38
CA LEU A 7 -3.15 -5.55 -11.94
C LEU A 7 -1.68 -6.01 -11.98
N GLN A 8 -1.43 -7.33 -11.93
CA GLN A 8 -0.09 -7.91 -12.09
C GLN A 8 0.43 -7.84 -13.53
N SER A 9 -0.34 -7.37 -14.51
CA SER A 9 0.11 -7.17 -15.90
C SER A 9 0.89 -5.86 -16.12
N PHE A 10 0.86 -4.89 -15.18
CA PHE A 10 1.49 -3.58 -15.39
C PHE A 10 3.00 -3.60 -15.22
N ASN A 11 3.63 -4.04 -16.30
CA ASN A 11 4.99 -3.69 -16.66
C ASN A 11 5.06 -2.16 -16.91
N LEU A 12 5.20 -1.36 -15.84
CA LEU A 12 5.71 0.02 -16.00
C LEU A 12 7.19 0.03 -16.45
N SER A 13 7.78 -1.10 -16.86
CA SER A 13 9.20 -1.15 -17.22
C SER A 13 9.64 -2.14 -18.31
N GLU A 14 8.77 -2.63 -19.22
CA GLU A 14 9.28 -3.37 -20.40
C GLU A 14 8.60 -3.02 -21.75
N GLY A 15 7.62 -2.12 -21.79
CA GLY A 15 7.05 -1.58 -23.03
C GLY A 15 7.32 -0.08 -23.15
N ASN A 16 7.63 0.41 -24.35
CA ASN A 16 7.68 1.86 -24.68
C ASN A 16 6.28 2.52 -24.62
N GLU A 17 5.31 1.89 -23.95
CA GLU A 17 3.93 2.36 -23.88
C GLU A 17 3.87 3.59 -22.96
N ARG A 18 3.28 4.66 -23.48
CA ARG A 18 3.07 5.91 -22.74
C ARG A 18 1.63 6.08 -22.25
N GLU A 19 0.78 5.11 -22.55
CA GLU A 19 -0.61 5.08 -22.15
C GLU A 19 -1.15 3.66 -22.13
N MET A 20 -2.14 3.43 -21.28
CA MET A 20 -2.86 2.17 -21.19
C MET A 20 -4.29 2.40 -20.69
N ASP A 21 -5.24 1.72 -21.30
CA ASP A 21 -6.66 1.71 -20.93
C ASP A 21 -7.09 0.31 -20.51
N PHE A 22 -7.73 0.18 -19.35
CA PHE A 22 -8.28 -1.08 -18.86
C PHE A 22 -9.72 -1.15 -19.33
N LEU A 23 -9.92 -1.57 -20.59
CA LEU A 23 -11.22 -1.55 -21.27
C LEU A 23 -12.29 -2.41 -20.59
N GLU A 24 -11.87 -3.33 -19.72
CA GLU A 24 -12.70 -4.16 -18.86
C GLU A 24 -13.23 -3.43 -17.61
N SER A 25 -12.63 -2.29 -17.24
CA SER A 25 -13.05 -1.50 -16.09
C SER A 25 -14.47 -0.96 -16.24
N SER A 26 -15.12 -0.68 -15.11
CA SER A 26 -16.49 -0.16 -15.11
C SER A 26 -16.64 1.14 -15.92
N PHE A 27 -15.57 1.94 -15.99
CA PHE A 27 -15.53 3.21 -16.73
C PHE A 27 -15.81 3.03 -18.22
N PHE A 28 -15.18 2.06 -18.89
CA PHE A 28 -15.30 1.85 -20.35
C PHE A 28 -16.53 1.05 -20.79
N ARG A 29 -17.35 0.59 -19.84
CA ARG A 29 -18.64 -0.07 -20.16
C ARG A 29 -19.62 0.85 -20.90
N SER A 30 -19.48 2.16 -20.70
CA SER A 30 -20.24 3.15 -21.48
C SER A 30 -19.49 3.49 -22.77
N PRO A 31 -20.15 3.43 -23.94
CA PRO A 31 -19.48 3.67 -25.21
C PRO A 31 -18.95 5.10 -25.33
N ASN A 32 -17.86 5.28 -26.09
CA ASN A 32 -17.21 6.56 -26.40
C ASN A 32 -16.58 7.30 -25.21
N ARG A 33 -16.35 6.63 -24.08
CA ARG A 33 -15.55 7.20 -22.99
C ARG A 33 -14.07 7.06 -23.27
N HIS A 34 -13.32 8.09 -22.88
CA HIS A 34 -11.87 8.15 -23.00
C HIS A 34 -11.31 8.76 -21.72
N LEU A 35 -10.14 8.29 -21.29
CA LEU A 35 -9.44 8.94 -20.19
C LEU A 35 -8.92 10.32 -20.64
N PRO A 36 -9.01 11.34 -19.77
CA PRO A 36 -8.49 12.66 -20.07
C PRO A 36 -6.97 12.62 -20.18
N THR A 37 -6.41 13.43 -21.06
CA THR A 37 -4.96 13.54 -21.26
C THR A 37 -4.26 14.17 -20.05
N PRO A 38 -2.96 13.92 -19.83
CA PRO A 38 -2.19 14.62 -18.79
C PRO A 38 -2.29 16.15 -18.88
N ALA A 39 -2.37 16.72 -20.08
CA ALA A 39 -2.52 18.16 -20.28
C ALA A 39 -3.86 18.67 -19.73
N GLU A 40 -4.96 17.94 -19.97
CA GLU A 40 -6.28 18.27 -19.43
C GLU A 40 -6.31 18.13 -17.91
N VAL A 41 -5.70 17.06 -17.36
CA VAL A 41 -5.58 16.87 -15.91
C VAL A 41 -4.79 18.02 -15.28
N LYS A 42 -3.63 18.39 -15.83
CA LYS A 42 -2.81 19.51 -15.33
C LYS A 42 -3.57 20.84 -15.38
N ALA A 43 -4.31 21.09 -16.47
CA ALA A 43 -5.12 22.30 -16.61
C ALA A 43 -6.25 22.38 -15.57
N LEU A 44 -6.84 21.25 -15.19
CA LEU A 44 -7.92 21.18 -14.21
C LEU A 44 -7.43 21.24 -12.76
N SER A 45 -6.32 20.57 -12.41
CA SER A 45 -5.79 20.59 -11.04
C SER A 45 -5.22 21.97 -10.66
N GLY A 46 -4.59 22.67 -11.60
CA GLY A 46 -3.98 23.98 -11.37
C GLY A 46 -2.70 23.96 -10.52
N ASP A 47 -2.41 22.87 -9.80
CA ASP A 47 -1.22 22.67 -8.97
C ASP A 47 -0.40 21.41 -9.33
N ALA A 48 -0.85 20.61 -10.31
CA ALA A 48 -0.24 19.38 -10.80
C ALA A 48 1.24 19.49 -11.20
N SER A 49 1.70 20.68 -11.59
CA SER A 49 3.08 20.95 -11.99
C SER A 49 3.97 21.49 -10.87
N THR A 50 3.40 21.80 -9.71
CA THR A 50 4.10 22.53 -8.63
C THR A 50 4.02 21.86 -7.27
N SER A 51 3.10 20.91 -7.07
CA SER A 51 2.94 20.18 -5.81
C SER A 51 3.47 18.75 -5.95
N SER A 52 4.18 18.26 -4.93
CA SER A 52 4.52 16.84 -4.79
C SER A 52 3.29 15.96 -4.50
N GLN A 53 2.20 16.57 -4.03
CA GLN A 53 0.88 15.95 -3.84
C GLN A 53 -0.18 16.90 -4.44
N PRO A 54 -0.39 16.85 -5.76
CA PRO A 54 -1.37 17.72 -6.39
C PRO A 54 -2.79 17.31 -6.04
N ARG A 55 -3.74 18.25 -6.13
CA ARG A 55 -5.14 17.94 -5.82
C ARG A 55 -5.67 16.88 -6.77
N PRO A 56 -6.30 15.80 -6.26
CA PRO A 56 -6.96 14.82 -7.12
C PRO A 56 -7.98 15.52 -8.02
N VAL A 57 -7.86 15.32 -9.33
CA VAL A 57 -8.86 15.79 -10.28
C VAL A 57 -9.98 14.76 -10.33
N THR A 58 -11.17 15.18 -9.95
CA THR A 58 -12.34 14.31 -9.93
C THR A 58 -13.04 14.32 -11.28
N PHE A 59 -13.24 13.14 -11.87
CA PHE A 59 -14.11 12.96 -13.01
C PHE A 59 -15.35 12.20 -12.56
N SER A 60 -16.53 12.80 -12.71
CA SER A 60 -17.81 12.28 -12.20
C SER A 60 -18.24 10.92 -12.79
N ASP A 61 -17.55 10.46 -13.84
CA ASP A 61 -17.88 9.26 -14.61
C ASP A 61 -17.23 7.96 -14.08
N LEU A 62 -16.36 8.05 -13.07
CA LEU A 62 -15.61 6.96 -12.45
C LEU A 62 -16.37 6.40 -11.22
N SER A 63 -17.50 5.71 -11.43
CA SER A 63 -18.38 5.23 -10.34
C SER A 63 -18.57 3.71 -10.29
N ARG A 64 -18.24 3.11 -9.13
CA ARG A 64 -18.62 1.81 -8.53
C ARG A 64 -19.02 0.63 -9.41
N THR A 65 -18.20 -0.42 -9.38
CA THR A 65 -18.69 -1.81 -9.32
C THR A 65 -17.70 -2.73 -8.58
N PHE A 66 -18.25 -3.59 -7.68
CA PHE A 66 -17.66 -4.73 -6.97
C PHE A 66 -17.08 -4.56 -5.55
N GLN A 67 -17.40 -5.57 -4.72
CA GLN A 67 -16.80 -5.90 -3.43
C GLN A 67 -15.84 -7.07 -3.66
N GLU A 68 -14.53 -6.82 -3.64
CA GLU A 68 -13.57 -7.81 -3.17
C GLU A 68 -13.39 -7.65 -1.65
N SER A 69 -12.86 -8.66 -0.97
CA SER A 69 -12.71 -8.65 0.49
C SER A 69 -11.77 -7.53 0.98
N VAL A 70 -10.85 -7.09 0.12
CA VAL A 70 -10.03 -5.88 0.31
C VAL A 70 -10.62 -4.76 -0.57
N PRO A 71 -11.21 -3.71 0.01
CA PRO A 71 -11.76 -2.60 -0.76
C PRO A 71 -10.64 -1.70 -1.25
N VAL A 72 -10.37 -1.69 -2.56
CA VAL A 72 -9.44 -0.78 -3.23
C VAL A 72 -10.14 -0.11 -4.41
N PRO A 73 -9.77 1.13 -4.80
CA PRO A 73 -10.34 1.76 -5.99
C PRO A 73 -10.05 0.95 -7.25
N GLU A 74 -11.06 0.79 -8.12
CA GLU A 74 -10.83 0.20 -9.45
C GLU A 74 -9.87 1.11 -10.24
N VAL A 75 -8.73 0.57 -10.68
CA VAL A 75 -7.85 1.30 -11.61
C VAL A 75 -8.45 1.20 -13.01
N VAL A 76 -8.45 2.30 -13.74
CA VAL A 76 -9.05 2.42 -15.08
C VAL A 76 -7.99 2.53 -16.17
N GLY A 77 -6.80 3.03 -15.83
CA GLY A 77 -5.70 3.14 -16.78
C GLY A 77 -4.63 4.08 -16.28
N TRP A 78 -3.63 4.32 -17.11
CA TRP A 78 -2.55 5.27 -16.82
C TRP A 78 -2.07 6.00 -18.06
N ARG A 79 -1.43 7.15 -17.85
CA ARG A 79 -0.79 7.98 -18.88
C ARG A 79 0.57 8.47 -18.40
N ILE A 80 1.51 8.62 -19.32
CA ILE A 80 2.83 9.20 -19.09
C ILE A 80 2.96 10.45 -19.96
N ASP A 81 3.24 11.58 -19.34
CA ASP A 81 3.43 12.82 -20.08
C ASP A 81 4.83 12.93 -20.72
N GLN A 82 5.11 14.05 -21.37
CA GLN A 82 6.40 14.29 -22.02
C GLN A 82 7.57 14.44 -21.02
N GLU A 83 7.28 14.78 -19.76
CA GLU A 83 8.23 14.93 -18.66
C GLU A 83 8.44 13.61 -17.88
N ASN A 84 7.79 12.52 -18.32
CA ASN A 84 7.74 11.21 -17.68
C ASN A 84 7.01 11.18 -16.32
N ASN A 85 6.11 12.12 -16.06
CA ASN A 85 5.19 12.02 -14.92
C ASN A 85 4.12 10.97 -15.23
N VAL A 86 3.85 10.09 -14.26
CA VAL A 86 2.83 9.05 -14.37
C VAL A 86 1.52 9.55 -13.76
N PHE A 87 0.44 9.42 -14.52
CA PHE A 87 -0.93 9.72 -14.11
C PHE A 87 -1.69 8.40 -14.02
N ILE A 88 -2.16 8.06 -12.83
CA ILE A 88 -3.00 6.88 -12.60
C ILE A 88 -4.45 7.33 -12.49
N TYR A 89 -5.32 6.72 -13.30
CA TYR A 89 -6.76 7.00 -13.30
C TYR A 89 -7.44 5.85 -12.58
N MET A 90 -8.22 6.18 -11.56
CA MET A 90 -8.87 5.20 -10.69
C MET A 90 -10.23 5.71 -10.23
N GLU A 91 -11.05 4.79 -9.73
CA GLU A 91 -12.36 5.07 -9.17
C GLU A 91 -12.33 6.16 -8.10
N LEU A 92 -13.27 7.11 -8.19
CA LEU A 92 -13.44 8.10 -7.14
C LEU A 92 -14.33 7.54 -6.04
N ILE A 93 -13.75 7.31 -4.86
CA ILE A 93 -14.46 6.83 -3.70
C ILE A 93 -15.13 8.01 -2.97
N SER A 94 -16.47 8.01 -2.97
CA SER A 94 -17.26 9.00 -2.24
C SER A 94 -17.26 8.71 -0.74
N GLY A 95 -16.27 9.23 -0.04
CA GLY A 95 -16.12 9.16 1.42
C GLY A 95 -15.25 10.29 1.96
N GLN A 96 -14.87 10.18 3.22
CA GLN A 96 -13.85 11.03 3.85
C GLN A 96 -12.71 10.17 4.36
N THR A 97 -11.52 10.73 4.55
CA THR A 97 -10.43 9.94 5.15
C THR A 97 -10.73 9.67 6.61
N LEU A 98 -10.26 8.54 7.13
CA LEU A 98 -10.37 8.23 8.54
C LEU A 98 -9.60 9.24 9.40
N LEU A 99 -8.56 9.86 8.83
CA LEU A 99 -7.78 10.90 9.50
C LEU A 99 -8.65 12.13 9.78
N ASP A 100 -9.42 12.57 8.78
CA ASP A 100 -10.23 13.78 8.87
C ASP A 100 -11.37 13.67 9.87
N CYS A 101 -11.94 12.46 10.05
CA CYS A 101 -13.10 12.26 10.90
C CYS A 101 -12.82 11.54 12.23
N TRP A 102 -11.58 11.11 12.51
CA TRP A 102 -11.27 10.23 13.65
C TRP A 102 -11.80 10.75 14.99
N ASP A 103 -11.63 12.05 15.25
CA ASP A 103 -11.98 12.67 16.53
C ASP A 103 -13.49 12.85 16.70
N GLU A 104 -14.25 12.79 15.60
CA GLU A 104 -15.71 12.91 15.58
C GLU A 104 -16.41 11.55 15.73
N LEU A 105 -15.68 10.45 15.50
CA LEU A 105 -16.22 9.10 15.57
C LEU A 105 -16.56 8.69 17.00
N SER A 106 -17.71 8.04 17.16
CA SER A 106 -18.05 7.39 18.43
C SER A 106 -17.11 6.21 18.69
N ILE A 107 -16.96 5.82 19.96
CA ILE A 107 -16.19 4.63 20.34
C ILE A 107 -16.71 3.38 19.61
N LEU A 108 -18.04 3.28 19.44
CA LEU A 108 -18.66 2.16 18.73
C LEU A 108 -18.26 2.12 17.25
N ASP A 109 -18.23 3.28 16.59
CA ASP A 109 -17.82 3.38 15.18
C ASP A 109 -16.33 3.10 15.03
N LYS A 110 -15.47 3.62 15.93
CA LYS A 110 -14.03 3.31 15.96
C LYS A 110 -13.81 1.79 16.05
N ASN A 111 -14.44 1.12 17.01
CA ASN A 111 -14.35 -0.34 17.15
C ASN A 111 -14.84 -1.07 15.89
N THR A 112 -15.97 -0.62 15.32
CA THR A 112 -16.53 -1.21 14.10
C THR A 112 -15.60 -1.07 12.89
N LEU A 113 -14.88 0.04 12.80
CA LEU A 113 -13.89 0.27 11.74
C LEU A 113 -12.60 -0.53 12.00
N CYS A 114 -12.15 -0.65 13.25
CA CYS A 114 -11.03 -1.52 13.62
C CYS A 114 -11.32 -2.99 13.26
N ASP A 115 -12.51 -3.49 13.58
CA ASP A 115 -12.93 -4.86 13.24
C ASP A 115 -12.92 -5.08 11.72
N GLN A 116 -13.42 -4.10 10.95
CA GLN A 116 -13.35 -4.15 9.48
C GLN A 116 -11.91 -4.14 8.97
N LEU A 117 -11.04 -3.29 9.54
CA LEU A 117 -9.64 -3.19 9.14
C LEU A 117 -8.91 -4.51 9.41
N TYR A 118 -9.16 -5.13 10.55
CA TYR A 118 -8.61 -6.45 10.89
C TYR A 118 -8.97 -7.50 9.83
N GLN A 119 -10.25 -7.56 9.43
CA GLN A 119 -10.69 -8.50 8.38
C GLN A 119 -10.01 -8.20 7.03
N ILE A 120 -9.96 -6.93 6.64
CA ILE A 120 -9.35 -6.50 5.37
C ILE A 120 -7.85 -6.84 5.33
N ILE A 121 -7.11 -6.59 6.41
CA ILE A 121 -5.69 -6.96 6.52
C ILE A 121 -5.54 -8.48 6.48
N GLY A 122 -6.39 -9.21 7.21
CA GLY A 122 -6.42 -10.66 7.20
C GLY A 122 -6.59 -11.22 5.79
N ASP A 123 -7.53 -10.67 5.02
CA ASP A 123 -7.79 -11.03 3.62
C ASP A 123 -6.63 -10.67 2.70
N LEU A 124 -6.03 -9.48 2.86
CA LEU A 124 -4.85 -9.05 2.10
C LEU A 124 -3.69 -10.02 2.29
N ARG A 125 -3.51 -10.54 3.50
CA ARG A 125 -2.43 -11.47 3.87
C ARG A 125 -2.68 -12.91 3.43
N GLN A 126 -3.86 -13.23 2.91
CA GLN A 126 -4.12 -14.50 2.23
C GLN A 126 -3.57 -14.54 0.80
N LEU A 127 -3.08 -13.41 0.26
CA LEU A 127 -2.40 -13.43 -1.02
C LEU A 127 -1.13 -14.28 -0.95
N GLU A 128 -0.96 -15.17 -1.93
CA GLU A 128 0.21 -16.05 -2.04
C GLU A 128 1.04 -15.73 -3.28
N GLN A 129 2.35 -15.98 -3.18
CA GLN A 129 3.24 -15.94 -4.34
C GLN A 129 3.06 -17.21 -5.16
N GLU A 130 2.91 -17.06 -6.49
CA GLU A 130 2.79 -18.20 -7.40
C GLU A 130 4.06 -19.07 -7.44
N SER A 131 5.22 -18.51 -7.10
CA SER A 131 6.50 -19.21 -7.15
C SER A 131 6.76 -20.04 -5.88
N SER A 132 7.23 -21.27 -6.06
CA SER A 132 7.71 -22.12 -4.94
C SER A 132 8.87 -21.50 -4.17
N ASN A 133 9.66 -20.65 -4.84
CA ASN A 133 10.71 -19.86 -4.21
C ASN A 133 10.12 -18.51 -3.81
N LYS A 134 9.74 -18.39 -2.53
CA LYS A 134 9.25 -17.14 -1.96
C LYS A 134 10.38 -16.11 -1.92
N TYR A 135 10.04 -14.83 -2.08
CA TYR A 135 10.98 -13.71 -2.01
C TYR A 135 10.38 -12.53 -1.24
N ILE A 136 11.25 -11.66 -0.71
CA ILE A 136 10.87 -10.35 -0.16
C ILE A 136 11.24 -9.31 -1.21
N GLY A 137 10.26 -8.52 -1.64
CA GLY A 137 10.41 -7.61 -2.77
C GLY A 137 9.06 -7.08 -3.23
N SER A 138 9.08 -6.05 -4.08
CA SER A 138 7.86 -5.65 -4.78
C SER A 138 7.47 -6.74 -5.79
N LEU A 139 6.30 -6.59 -6.40
CA LEU A 139 5.81 -7.53 -7.41
C LEU A 139 6.87 -7.89 -8.47
N ARG A 140 6.85 -9.16 -8.89
CA ARG A 140 7.78 -9.76 -9.87
C ARG A 140 9.25 -9.71 -9.45
N GLN A 141 9.54 -9.96 -8.17
CA GLN A 141 10.91 -10.04 -7.65
C GLN A 141 11.72 -8.76 -7.86
N LYS A 142 11.04 -7.61 -7.87
CA LYS A 142 11.69 -6.29 -7.96
C LYS A 142 12.00 -5.76 -6.55
N ARG A 143 12.80 -4.69 -6.50
CA ARG A 143 13.16 -4.01 -5.25
C ARG A 143 11.94 -3.41 -4.55
N LEU A 144 11.98 -3.37 -3.23
CA LEU A 144 11.01 -2.68 -2.39
C LEU A 144 11.03 -1.16 -2.69
N LEU A 145 9.87 -0.53 -2.63
CA LEU A 145 9.68 0.91 -2.92
C LEU A 145 9.47 1.77 -1.65
N GLU A 146 9.54 1.12 -0.50
CA GLU A 146 9.40 1.70 0.83
C GLU A 146 10.30 2.94 1.03
N TYR A 147 9.69 4.06 1.41
CA TYR A 147 10.34 5.37 1.52
C TYR A 147 11.48 5.38 2.54
N VAL A 148 11.36 4.62 3.64
CA VAL A 148 12.42 4.46 4.64
C VAL A 148 13.71 3.93 4.01
N PHE A 149 13.61 3.20 2.89
CA PHE A 149 14.74 2.59 2.19
C PHE A 149 15.37 3.49 1.11
N GLN A 150 14.67 4.54 0.67
CA GLN A 150 15.06 5.33 -0.51
C GLN A 150 16.36 6.11 -0.34
N GLU A 151 16.76 6.37 0.90
CA GLU A 151 18.04 7.00 1.22
C GLU A 151 19.24 6.03 1.19
N GLY A 152 19.00 4.74 0.92
CA GLY A 152 19.96 3.65 0.99
C GLY A 152 20.26 2.92 -0.33
N ARG A 153 20.79 1.69 -0.20
CA ARG A 153 21.08 0.79 -1.31
C ARG A 153 19.79 0.11 -1.82
N GLU A 154 19.89 -0.55 -2.98
CA GLU A 154 18.78 -1.34 -3.54
C GLU A 154 18.23 -2.34 -2.50
N ALA A 155 16.93 -2.23 -2.22
CA ALA A 155 16.21 -3.02 -1.23
C ALA A 155 15.59 -4.27 -1.90
N GLY A 156 16.40 -5.30 -2.11
CA GLY A 156 15.96 -6.60 -2.60
C GLY A 156 16.02 -6.78 -4.12
N ALA A 157 15.42 -7.83 -4.68
CA ALA A 157 14.67 -8.86 -3.95
C ALA A 157 15.57 -9.74 -3.06
N PHE A 158 15.09 -10.08 -1.87
CA PHE A 158 15.78 -10.96 -0.92
C PHE A 158 15.18 -12.36 -0.97
N SER A 159 16.01 -13.38 -0.77
CA SER A 159 15.58 -14.78 -0.81
C SER A 159 15.08 -15.30 0.54
N SER A 160 15.32 -14.57 1.63
CA SER A 160 14.90 -14.94 2.98
C SER A 160 14.68 -13.72 3.88
N ILE A 161 13.92 -13.93 4.97
CA ILE A 161 13.72 -12.92 6.02
C ILE A 161 15.06 -12.55 6.67
N GLY A 162 15.96 -13.52 6.89
CA GLY A 162 17.30 -13.25 7.42
C GLY A 162 18.13 -12.31 6.54
N GLU A 163 18.12 -12.51 5.22
CA GLU A 163 18.81 -11.60 4.29
C GLU A 163 18.23 -10.19 4.32
N PHE A 164 16.90 -10.07 4.38
CA PHE A 164 16.22 -8.79 4.54
C PHE A 164 16.61 -8.11 5.85
N ASN A 165 16.62 -8.84 6.97
CA ASN A 165 16.98 -8.32 8.30
C ASN A 165 18.44 -7.86 8.34
N ASP A 166 19.37 -8.62 7.75
CA ASP A 166 20.79 -8.25 7.64
C ASP A 166 20.95 -6.94 6.86
N TRP A 167 20.24 -6.82 5.74
CA TRP A 167 20.22 -5.62 4.93
C TRP A 167 19.61 -4.43 5.69
N LEU A 168 18.51 -4.64 6.40
CA LEU A 168 17.81 -3.61 7.17
C LEU A 168 18.69 -3.08 8.31
N SER A 169 19.31 -3.96 9.09
CA SER A 169 20.28 -3.60 10.15
C SER A 169 21.53 -2.90 9.61
N PHE A 170 21.90 -3.16 8.36
CA PHE A 170 23.01 -2.46 7.70
C PHE A 170 22.63 -1.05 7.24
N LEU A 171 21.35 -0.75 7.00
CA LEU A 171 20.90 0.48 6.36
C LEU A 171 21.38 1.77 7.05
N PRO A 172 21.28 1.94 8.38
CA PRO A 172 21.72 3.17 9.06
C PRO A 172 23.21 3.46 8.93
N GLN A 173 24.01 2.41 8.71
CA GLN A 173 25.46 2.51 8.58
C GLN A 173 25.96 2.41 7.14
N SER A 174 25.05 2.34 6.17
CA SER A 174 25.37 2.21 4.74
C SER A 174 26.25 3.35 4.20
N ARG A 175 26.12 4.54 4.81
CA ARG A 175 26.89 5.75 4.48
C ARG A 175 28.27 5.82 5.14
N PHE A 176 28.57 4.95 6.12
CA PHE A 176 29.85 4.97 6.82
C PHE A 176 30.93 4.11 6.13
N PRO A 177 32.21 4.54 6.17
CA PRO A 177 33.35 3.70 5.78
C PRO A 177 33.37 2.39 6.60
N MET A 178 33.89 1.31 6.02
CA MET A 178 33.87 -0.02 6.67
C MET A 178 34.44 -0.03 8.09
N LEU A 179 35.50 0.74 8.34
CA LEU A 179 36.17 0.84 9.65
C LEU A 179 35.28 1.44 10.76
N ASN A 180 34.23 2.16 10.39
CA ASN A 180 33.31 2.83 11.32
C ASN A 180 31.96 2.11 11.43
N ARG A 181 31.81 0.96 10.77
CA ARG A 181 30.59 0.14 10.87
C ARG A 181 30.61 -0.61 12.19
N TYR A 182 29.42 -0.75 12.78
CA TYR A 182 29.20 -1.45 14.02
C TYR A 182 28.35 -2.70 13.77
N LYS A 183 28.40 -3.64 14.72
CA LYS A 183 27.41 -4.71 14.79
C LYS A 183 26.14 -4.09 15.38
N ASP A 184 25.07 -4.05 14.60
CA ASP A 184 23.78 -3.56 15.07
C ASP A 184 23.33 -4.38 16.30
N PRO A 185 23.19 -3.77 17.49
CA PRO A 185 22.78 -4.48 18.69
C PRO A 185 21.34 -4.99 18.61
N TYR A 186 20.52 -4.46 17.68
CA TYR A 186 19.11 -4.83 17.57
C TYR A 186 18.85 -5.97 16.57
N ARG A 187 19.82 -6.29 15.71
CA ARG A 187 19.68 -7.31 14.65
C ARG A 187 19.23 -8.68 15.18
N GLU A 188 19.72 -9.07 16.36
CA GLU A 188 19.43 -10.38 16.97
C GLU A 188 17.99 -10.49 17.50
N PHE A 189 17.26 -9.37 17.63
CA PHE A 189 15.85 -9.37 18.01
C PHE A 189 14.90 -9.50 16.82
N LEU A 190 15.41 -9.40 15.57
CA LEU A 190 14.61 -9.60 14.38
C LEU A 190 14.58 -11.11 14.04
N PRO A 191 13.40 -11.72 13.90
CA PRO A 191 13.30 -13.13 13.57
C PRO A 191 13.69 -13.38 12.11
N ASP A 192 14.58 -14.35 11.88
CA ASP A 192 15.03 -14.72 10.53
C ASP A 192 14.11 -15.74 9.85
N THR A 193 13.10 -16.21 10.58
CA THR A 193 12.07 -17.16 10.17
C THR A 193 10.70 -16.57 10.40
N GLY A 194 9.73 -16.98 9.59
CA GLY A 194 8.36 -16.47 9.62
C GLY A 194 7.72 -16.62 8.26
N GLU A 195 6.57 -15.99 8.08
CA GLU A 195 5.90 -15.97 6.79
C GLU A 195 6.26 -14.71 5.98
N ILE A 196 6.27 -14.86 4.65
CA ILE A 196 6.31 -13.74 3.72
C ILE A 196 4.88 -13.49 3.26
N LYS A 197 4.35 -12.30 3.56
CA LYS A 197 2.97 -11.91 3.26
C LYS A 197 2.94 -10.69 2.37
N PHE A 198 1.84 -10.52 1.64
CA PHE A 198 1.58 -9.27 0.95
C PHE A 198 1.18 -8.21 1.98
N THR A 199 1.83 -7.05 1.92
CA THR A 199 1.77 -6.00 2.93
C THR A 199 1.57 -4.67 2.23
N HIS A 200 0.71 -3.80 2.78
CA HIS A 200 0.46 -2.47 2.23
C HIS A 200 1.68 -1.56 2.48
N ALA A 201 2.30 -1.69 3.66
CA ALA A 201 3.51 -0.97 4.07
C ALA A 201 3.36 0.56 4.14
N ASP A 202 2.12 1.06 4.18
CA ASP A 202 1.81 2.47 4.40
C ASP A 202 0.39 2.67 4.96
N LEU A 203 -0.02 1.76 5.83
CA LEU A 203 -1.39 1.74 6.33
C LEU A 203 -1.55 2.75 7.48
N HIS A 204 -2.07 3.93 7.17
CA HIS A 204 -2.42 4.96 8.17
C HIS A 204 -3.78 5.60 7.85
N ARG A 205 -4.35 6.35 8.81
CA ARG A 205 -5.71 6.92 8.71
C ARG A 205 -5.97 7.76 7.45
N GLY A 206 -4.95 8.38 6.87
CA GLY A 206 -5.06 9.16 5.64
C GLY A 206 -5.28 8.30 4.39
N ASN A 207 -4.83 7.06 4.44
CA ASN A 207 -4.94 6.07 3.36
C ASN A 207 -6.18 5.17 3.49
N ILE A 208 -7.08 5.48 4.43
CA ILE A 208 -8.32 4.75 4.66
C ILE A 208 -9.50 5.70 4.42
N ILE A 209 -10.36 5.37 3.46
CA ILE A 209 -11.57 6.13 3.16
C ILE A 209 -12.76 5.46 3.81
N VAL A 210 -13.56 6.22 4.56
CA VAL A 210 -14.74 5.73 5.28
C VAL A 210 -16.03 6.41 4.83
N SER A 211 -17.17 5.79 5.14
CA SER A 211 -18.48 6.34 4.88
C SER A 211 -18.72 7.65 5.64
N THR A 212 -19.28 8.65 4.96
CA THR A 212 -19.70 9.93 5.55
C THR A 212 -21.07 9.85 6.21
N THR A 213 -21.85 8.81 5.88
CA THR A 213 -23.16 8.53 6.44
C THR A 213 -23.19 7.13 7.02
N GLY A 214 -23.93 6.95 8.11
CA GLY A 214 -24.03 5.65 8.79
C GLY A 214 -24.61 4.53 7.90
N PRO A 215 -24.23 3.26 8.17
CA PRO A 215 -23.29 2.82 9.21
C PRO A 215 -21.80 3.10 8.86
N ALA A 216 -20.95 3.18 9.89
CA ALA A 216 -19.50 3.35 9.72
C ALA A 216 -18.90 2.16 8.94
N ARG A 217 -18.26 2.45 7.81
CA ARG A 217 -17.75 1.44 6.89
C ARG A 217 -16.47 1.89 6.22
N ILE A 218 -15.49 1.00 6.13
CA ILE A 218 -14.32 1.19 5.27
C ILE A 218 -14.76 1.02 3.81
N LEU A 219 -14.60 2.09 3.03
CA LEU A 219 -14.98 2.15 1.62
C LEU A 219 -13.81 1.84 0.69
N ALA A 220 -12.59 2.20 1.07
CA ALA A 220 -11.37 1.89 0.33
C ALA A 220 -10.12 2.04 1.19
N ILE A 221 -9.08 1.26 0.86
CA ILE A 221 -7.68 1.47 1.21
C ILE A 221 -6.97 1.97 -0.05
N VAL A 222 -6.20 3.04 0.08
CA VAL A 222 -5.52 3.72 -1.03
C VAL A 222 -4.02 3.87 -0.76
N ASP A 223 -3.28 4.30 -1.78
CA ASP A 223 -1.82 4.51 -1.72
C ASP A 223 -0.98 3.24 -1.49
N GLY A 224 -1.19 2.23 -2.34
CA GLY A 224 -0.39 1.01 -2.34
C GLY A 224 1.01 1.15 -2.95
N ALA A 225 1.58 2.36 -3.02
CA ALA A 225 2.87 2.60 -3.69
C ALA A 225 4.05 1.86 -3.04
N GLN A 226 3.95 1.57 -1.74
CA GLN A 226 4.95 0.85 -0.95
C GLN A 226 4.63 -0.65 -0.81
N ALA A 227 3.50 -1.10 -1.35
CA ALA A 227 3.01 -2.46 -1.16
C ALA A 227 3.92 -3.49 -1.84
N GLY A 228 3.98 -4.68 -1.24
CA GLY A 228 4.87 -5.74 -1.70
C GLY A 228 4.87 -6.95 -0.81
N TRP A 229 5.83 -7.84 -1.03
CA TRP A 229 6.05 -9.02 -0.22
C TRP A 229 7.08 -8.71 0.87
N TYR A 230 6.64 -8.78 2.13
CA TYR A 230 7.45 -8.46 3.31
C TYR A 230 7.35 -9.58 4.35
N PRO A 231 8.27 -9.62 5.34
CA PRO A 231 8.05 -10.42 6.53
C PRO A 231 6.71 -10.07 7.20
N ASP A 232 6.04 -11.06 7.77
CA ASP A 232 4.76 -10.90 8.47
C ASP A 232 4.75 -9.79 9.54
N TYR A 233 5.86 -9.52 10.20
CA TYR A 233 5.93 -8.44 11.19
C TYR A 233 5.98 -7.02 10.60
N TRP A 234 6.12 -6.85 9.28
CA TRP A 234 6.47 -5.56 8.69
C TRP A 234 5.39 -4.48 8.82
N GLU A 235 4.11 -4.82 8.62
CA GLU A 235 3.01 -3.84 8.75
C GLU A 235 2.96 -3.27 10.18
N TYR A 236 3.15 -4.13 11.20
CA TYR A 236 3.29 -3.72 12.59
C TYR A 236 4.46 -2.75 12.80
N CYS A 237 5.66 -3.10 12.30
CA CYS A 237 6.83 -2.23 12.40
C CYS A 237 6.60 -0.87 11.74
N LYS A 238 5.93 -0.87 10.58
CA LYS A 238 5.61 0.36 9.86
C LYS A 238 4.59 1.21 10.63
N ALA A 239 3.55 0.60 11.19
CA ALA A 239 2.58 1.28 12.03
C ALA A 239 3.24 1.89 13.29
N CYS A 240 4.15 1.16 13.95
CA CYS A 240 4.95 1.70 15.06
C CYS A 240 5.78 2.93 14.66
N TYR A 241 6.31 2.94 13.43
CA TYR A 241 7.16 4.02 12.94
C TYR A 241 6.38 5.28 12.59
N THR A 242 5.16 5.12 12.04
CA THR A 242 4.31 6.24 11.60
C THR A 242 3.40 6.80 12.70
N CYS A 243 3.15 6.05 13.77
CA CYS A 243 2.34 6.52 14.90
C CYS A 243 3.21 7.23 15.96
N LEU A 244 2.81 8.44 16.37
CA LEU A 244 3.35 9.05 17.59
C LEU A 244 2.85 8.23 18.79
N TYR A 245 3.72 7.99 19.78
CA TYR A 245 3.45 7.15 20.96
C TYR A 245 2.22 7.56 21.79
N GLU A 246 1.65 8.75 21.53
CA GLU A 246 0.50 9.33 22.23
C GLU A 246 -0.81 9.30 21.40
N ASP A 247 -0.80 8.73 20.19
CA ASP A 247 -1.97 8.66 19.31
C ASP A 247 -2.80 7.40 19.59
N GLU A 248 -4.09 7.55 19.95
CA GLU A 248 -5.05 6.45 20.14
C GLU A 248 -5.08 5.50 18.93
N TRP A 249 -4.87 6.02 17.72
CA TRP A 249 -4.79 5.24 16.50
C TRP A 249 -3.65 4.23 16.50
N GLY A 250 -2.49 4.63 17.03
CA GLY A 250 -1.33 3.76 17.11
C GLY A 250 -1.64 2.54 17.96
N LEU A 251 -2.34 2.72 19.09
CA LEU A 251 -2.78 1.58 19.89
C LEU A 251 -3.67 0.65 19.04
N GLU A 252 -4.72 1.15 18.42
CA GLU A 252 -5.69 0.31 17.68
C GLU A 252 -5.10 -0.48 16.50
N VAL A 253 -4.25 0.12 15.67
CA VAL A 253 -3.56 -0.60 14.58
C VAL A 253 -2.55 -1.60 15.14
N LEU A 254 -1.82 -1.21 16.20
CA LEU A 254 -0.90 -2.12 16.87
C LEU A 254 -1.64 -3.28 17.53
N TRP A 255 -2.86 -3.09 18.04
CA TRP A 255 -3.70 -4.17 18.57
C TRP A 255 -4.14 -5.12 17.46
N ALA A 256 -4.67 -4.61 16.33
CA ALA A 256 -5.08 -5.44 15.20
C ALA A 256 -3.91 -6.29 14.65
N GLU A 257 -2.75 -5.67 14.43
CA GLU A 257 -1.56 -6.37 13.95
C GLU A 257 -0.94 -7.31 14.99
N LYS A 258 -0.91 -6.91 16.28
CA LYS A 258 -0.41 -7.77 17.34
C LYS A 258 -1.26 -9.01 17.52
N GLU A 259 -2.58 -8.93 17.42
CA GLU A 259 -3.43 -10.13 17.47
C GLU A 259 -3.18 -11.03 16.27
N ILE A 260 -3.09 -10.49 15.04
CA ILE A 260 -2.72 -11.27 13.84
C ILE A 260 -1.38 -12.01 14.04
N LEU A 261 -0.37 -11.33 14.58
CA LEU A 261 0.94 -11.94 14.87
C LEU A 261 0.87 -12.98 15.99
N VAL A 262 0.10 -12.75 17.06
CA VAL A 262 -0.08 -13.69 18.17
C VAL A 262 -0.79 -14.97 17.72
N PHE A 263 -1.81 -14.87 16.85
CA PHE A 263 -2.50 -16.04 16.30
C PHE A 263 -1.63 -16.85 15.34
N ASN A 264 -0.76 -16.22 14.54
CA ASN A 264 0.18 -16.94 13.67
C ASN A 264 1.24 -17.74 14.44
N ILE A 265 1.61 -17.30 15.65
CA ILE A 265 2.57 -18.02 16.51
C ILE A 265 1.91 -19.25 17.19
N HIS A 266 0.58 -19.33 17.22
CA HIS A 266 -0.18 -20.41 17.89
C HIS A 266 -0.70 -21.50 16.92
N HIS A 267 -0.22 -21.54 15.67
CA HIS A 267 -0.60 -22.55 14.68
C HIS A 267 0.49 -23.57 14.33
N ASP A 268 1.62 -23.56 15.06
CA ASP A 268 2.61 -24.63 15.02
C ASP A 268 2.44 -25.57 16.24
N ASP A 269 1.45 -26.48 16.18
CA ASP A 269 1.33 -27.66 17.05
C ASP A 269 1.39 -28.97 16.21
#